data_AF-A0A4Q2Z1D7-F1
#
_entry.id   AF-A0A4Q2Z1D7-F1
#
_cell.length_a   1.000
_cell.length_b   1.000
_cell.length_c   1.000
_cell.angle_alpha   90.00
_cell.angle_beta   90.00
_cell.angle_gamma   90.00
#
_symmetry.space_group_name_H-M   'P 1'
#
loop_
_entity.id
_entity.type
_entity.pdbx_description
1 polymer ?
#
loop_
_entity_poly.entity_id
_entity_poly.type
_entity_poly.pdbx_seq_one_letter_code
_entity_poly.pdbx_strand_id
1 'polypeptide(L)'
;MNLSTRRQFLRSLGLSAAALPFLPVLPSLAQGTAGAKMQRIIFLFTPNGTIPPEFWPDETGPDFKLKRILAPLEPFKSRLMTLKGVSNKIRGDGDGHMRGISCLLTADELLPGNIQGGSDKPAGWARNIS
;
A
#
# COMPACT_ATOMS: atom_id res chain seq x y z
N MET A 1 -39.33 3.08 -29.36
CA MET A 1 -40.61 3.71 -28.96
C MET A 1 -40.86 4.90 -29.86
N ASN A 2 -41.95 4.93 -30.63
CA ASN A 2 -42.23 6.02 -31.56
C ASN A 2 -42.93 7.16 -30.78
N LEU A 3 -42.25 8.29 -30.56
CA LEU A 3 -42.76 9.47 -29.83
C LEU A 3 -43.61 10.37 -30.73
N SER A 4 -44.50 9.77 -31.50
CA SER A 4 -45.12 10.40 -32.67
C SER A 4 -46.18 11.46 -32.34
N THR A 5 -46.53 11.64 -31.05
CA THR A 5 -47.50 12.65 -30.62
C THR A 5 -46.98 13.47 -29.44
N ARG A 6 -47.34 14.76 -29.40
CA ARG A 6 -47.03 15.67 -28.27
C ARG A 6 -47.46 15.08 -26.92
N ARG A 7 -48.61 14.40 -26.88
CA ARG A 7 -49.15 13.75 -25.69
C ARG A 7 -48.27 12.60 -25.20
N GLN A 8 -47.80 11.74 -26.11
CA GLN A 8 -46.89 10.64 -25.74
C GLN A 8 -45.53 11.18 -25.28
N PHE A 9 -45.00 12.20 -25.98
CA PHE A 9 -43.77 12.87 -25.58
C PHE A 9 -43.85 13.41 -24.14
N LEU A 10 -44.87 14.20 -23.82
CA LEU A 10 -45.05 14.79 -22.48
C LEU A 10 -45.25 13.72 -21.40
N ARG A 11 -45.95 12.61 -21.72
CA ARG A 11 -46.13 11.48 -20.80
C ARG A 11 -44.80 10.77 -20.50
N SER A 12 -44.04 10.43 -21.54
CA SER A 12 -42.74 9.77 -21.36
C SER A 12 -41.74 10.65 -20.62
N LEU A 13 -41.71 11.96 -20.92
CA LEU A 13 -40.88 12.92 -20.21
C LEU A 13 -41.28 13.04 -18.73
N GLY A 14 -42.57 13.16 -18.44
CA GLY A 14 -43.08 13.26 -17.07
C GLY A 14 -42.82 11.99 -16.24
N LEU A 15 -43.02 10.80 -16.81
CA LEU A 15 -42.72 9.53 -16.14
C LEU A 15 -41.22 9.38 -15.86
N SER A 16 -40.36 9.80 -16.79
CA SER A 16 -38.91 9.74 -16.60
C SER A 16 -38.44 10.69 -15.50
N ALA A 17 -38.98 11.92 -15.47
CA ALA A 17 -38.68 12.90 -14.43
C ALA A 17 -39.19 12.46 -13.04
N ALA A 18 -40.37 11.83 -12.98
CA ALA A 18 -40.92 11.29 -11.74
C ALA A 18 -40.14 10.07 -11.22
N ALA A 19 -39.45 9.33 -12.08
CA ALA A 19 -38.59 8.21 -11.70
C ALA A 19 -37.21 8.65 -11.17
N LEU A 20 -36.76 9.87 -11.49
CA LEU A 20 -35.43 10.39 -11.14
C LEU A 20 -35.11 10.36 -9.63
N PRO A 21 -36.02 10.71 -8.71
CA PRO A 21 -35.77 10.64 -7.26
C PRO A 21 -35.56 9.22 -6.73
N PHE A 22 -35.96 8.20 -7.49
CA PHE A 22 -35.83 6.79 -7.10
C PHE A 22 -34.55 6.14 -7.62
N LEU A 23 -33.80 6.78 -8.53
CA LEU A 23 -32.50 6.28 -8.99
C LEU A 23 -31.48 6.05 -7.85
N PRO A 24 -31.37 6.90 -6.82
CA PRO A 24 -30.46 6.66 -5.69
C PRO A 24 -30.82 5.43 -4.83
N VAL A 25 -32.04 4.91 -4.95
CA VAL A 25 -32.50 3.71 -4.22
C VAL A 25 -32.06 2.43 -4.92
N LEU A 26 -31.78 2.51 -6.22
CA LEU A 26 -31.26 1.37 -6.97
C LEU A 26 -29.80 1.12 -6.58
N PRO A 27 -29.38 -0.15 -6.43
CA PRO A 27 -27.97 -0.46 -6.22
C PRO A 27 -27.13 0.18 -7.32
N SER A 28 -26.14 0.98 -6.95
CA SER A 28 -25.27 1.58 -7.96
C SER A 28 -24.46 0.50 -8.66
N LEU A 29 -24.08 0.71 -9.93
CA LEU A 29 -23.13 -0.18 -10.62
C LEU A 29 -21.76 -0.22 -9.91
N ALA A 30 -21.46 0.80 -9.10
CA ALA A 30 -20.27 0.90 -8.25
C ALA A 30 -20.49 0.32 -6.84
N GLN A 31 -21.67 -0.24 -6.55
CA GLN A 31 -21.93 -1.02 -5.34
C GLN A 31 -21.18 -2.34 -5.51
N GLY A 32 -19.86 -2.27 -5.34
CA GLY A 32 -19.00 -3.44 -5.30
C GLY A 32 -19.65 -4.45 -4.38
N THR A 33 -19.72 -5.70 -4.83
CA THR A 33 -20.35 -6.82 -4.13
C THR A 33 -20.13 -6.68 -2.63
N ALA A 34 -21.17 -6.34 -1.89
CA ALA A 34 -21.14 -6.28 -0.45
C ALA A 34 -20.77 -7.69 0.05
N GLY A 35 -19.48 -7.93 0.27
CA GLY A 35 -18.97 -9.29 0.49
C GLY A 35 -17.46 -9.45 0.33
N ALA A 36 -16.80 -8.64 -0.51
CA ALA A 36 -15.33 -8.67 -0.55
C ALA A 36 -14.77 -7.93 0.67
N LYS A 37 -14.19 -8.67 1.63
CA LYS A 37 -13.41 -8.07 2.73
C LYS A 37 -12.30 -7.23 2.11
N MET A 38 -12.19 -5.98 2.56
CA MET A 38 -11.08 -5.09 2.19
C MET A 38 -9.75 -5.78 2.52
N GLN A 39 -8.95 -6.07 1.49
CA GLN A 39 -7.60 -6.57 1.65
C GLN A 39 -6.70 -5.43 2.12
N ARG A 40 -5.86 -5.70 3.12
CA ARG A 40 -4.92 -4.73 3.69
C ARG A 40 -3.52 -5.32 3.61
N ILE A 41 -2.57 -4.48 3.23
CA ILE A 41 -1.14 -4.79 3.24
C ILE A 41 -0.50 -3.87 4.27
N ILE A 42 0.37 -4.43 5.12
CA ILE A 42 1.09 -3.68 6.15
C ILE A 42 2.58 -3.87 5.89
N PHE A 43 3.30 -2.76 5.79
CA PHE A 43 4.75 -2.72 5.71
C PHE A 43 5.31 -2.24 7.05
N LEU A 44 6.28 -2.95 7.59
CA LEU A 44 6.94 -2.60 8.86
C LEU A 44 8.41 -2.33 8.56
N PHE A 45 8.91 -1.21 9.06
CA PHE A 45 10.30 -0.80 8.94
C PHE A 45 10.89 -0.53 10.33
N THR A 46 12.03 -1.14 10.62
CA THR A 46 12.78 -0.91 11.87
C THR A 46 14.04 -0.09 11.56
N PRO A 47 14.05 1.23 11.85
CA PRO A 47 15.23 2.07 11.62
C PRO A 47 16.39 1.68 12.54
N ASN A 48 17.59 2.19 12.24
CA ASN A 48 18.79 2.07 13.08
C ASN A 48 19.36 0.65 13.27
N GLY A 49 18.79 -0.36 12.61
CA GLY A 49 19.28 -1.73 12.63
C GLY A 49 18.54 -2.63 13.62
N THR A 50 19.07 -3.83 13.80
CA THR A 50 18.55 -4.87 14.70
C THR A 50 19.72 -5.61 15.33
N ILE A 51 19.47 -6.53 16.26
CA ILE A 51 20.51 -7.41 16.83
C ILE A 51 20.60 -8.65 15.92
N PRO A 52 21.58 -8.75 14.98
CA PRO A 52 21.51 -9.74 13.91
C PRO A 52 21.49 -11.21 14.39
N PRO A 53 22.28 -11.61 15.43
CA PRO A 53 22.21 -12.95 16.00
C PRO A 53 20.86 -13.32 16.61
N GLU A 54 20.02 -12.33 16.95
CA GLU A 54 18.71 -12.50 17.60
C GLU A 54 17.54 -12.29 16.63
N PHE A 55 17.83 -11.91 15.39
CA PHE A 55 16.84 -11.61 14.34
C PHE A 55 16.79 -12.70 13.27
N TRP A 56 17.94 -12.99 12.65
CA TRP A 56 17.99 -13.90 11.49
C TRP A 56 17.99 -15.36 11.93
N PRO A 57 17.11 -16.22 11.38
CA PRO A 57 17.21 -17.66 11.56
C PRO A 57 18.59 -18.18 11.11
N ASP A 58 19.06 -19.25 11.76
CA ASP A 58 20.36 -19.87 11.45
C ASP A 58 20.25 -20.83 10.26
N GLU A 59 19.12 -21.55 10.16
CA GLU A 59 18.85 -22.50 9.09
C GLU A 59 17.99 -21.91 7.98
N THR A 60 18.16 -22.44 6.76
CA THR A 60 17.29 -22.17 5.62
C THR A 60 16.30 -23.31 5.39
N GLY A 61 15.14 -23.02 4.79
CA GLY A 61 14.10 -24.01 4.49
C GLY A 61 12.90 -23.89 5.43
N PRO A 62 11.86 -24.72 5.25
CA PRO A 62 10.57 -24.56 5.96
C PRO A 62 10.68 -24.75 7.48
N ASP A 63 11.70 -25.45 7.95
CA ASP A 63 11.87 -25.84 9.35
C ASP A 63 12.76 -24.87 10.15
N PHE A 64 13.08 -23.68 9.61
CA PHE A 64 13.87 -22.67 10.32
C PHE A 64 13.27 -22.35 11.70
N LYS A 65 14.09 -21.95 12.67
CA LYS A 65 13.58 -21.52 13.99
C LYS A 65 13.53 -19.99 14.08
N LEU A 66 12.41 -19.47 14.57
CA LEU A 66 12.30 -18.04 14.87
C LEU A 66 13.14 -17.72 16.10
N LYS A 67 13.90 -16.63 16.00
CA LYS A 67 14.68 -16.10 17.12
C LYS A 67 13.86 -15.11 17.95
N ARG A 68 14.39 -14.71 19.10
CA ARG A 68 13.70 -13.88 20.10
C ARG A 68 12.98 -12.67 19.51
N ILE A 69 13.58 -11.97 18.54
CA ILE A 69 12.96 -10.76 17.94
C ILE A 69 11.75 -11.12 17.07
N LEU A 70 11.78 -12.26 16.38
CA LEU A 70 10.70 -12.73 15.52
C LEU A 70 9.74 -13.69 16.23
N ALA A 71 10.00 -14.09 17.47
CA ALA A 71 9.18 -15.03 18.25
C ALA A 71 7.67 -14.68 18.28
N PRO A 72 7.24 -13.40 18.32
CA PRO A 72 5.81 -13.06 18.24
C PRO A 72 5.12 -13.50 16.94
N LEU A 73 5.87 -13.83 15.88
CA LEU A 73 5.36 -14.28 14.59
C LEU A 73 5.20 -15.80 14.48
N GLU A 74 5.50 -16.57 15.54
CA GLU A 74 5.37 -18.04 15.56
C GLU A 74 3.98 -18.54 15.07
N PRO A 75 2.83 -17.91 15.45
CA PRO A 75 1.52 -18.33 14.93
C PRO A 75 1.37 -18.22 13.41
N PHE A 76 2.29 -17.53 12.74
CA PHE A 76 2.30 -17.30 11.30
C PHE A 76 3.50 -17.93 10.59
N LYS A 77 4.30 -18.76 11.28
CA LYS A 77 5.55 -19.35 10.76
C LYS A 77 5.36 -20.05 9.41
N SER A 78 4.28 -20.81 9.25
CA SER A 78 3.96 -21.52 7.99
C SER A 78 3.68 -20.58 6.80
N ARG A 79 3.51 -19.28 7.05
CA ARG A 79 3.27 -18.23 6.05
C ARG A 79 4.36 -17.16 6.09
N LEU A 80 5.50 -17.45 6.72
CA LEU A 80 6.60 -16.50 6.89
C LEU A 80 7.78 -16.91 6.01
N MET A 81 8.34 -15.92 5.32
CA MET A 81 9.59 -16.05 4.57
C MET A 81 10.57 -15.00 5.10
N THR A 82 11.75 -15.42 5.52
CA THR A 82 12.86 -14.51 5.83
C THR A 82 13.76 -14.37 4.60
N LEU A 83 14.14 -13.14 4.28
CA LEU A 83 15.04 -12.84 3.16
C LEU A 83 16.22 -12.05 3.68
N LYS A 84 17.43 -12.61 3.53
CA LYS A 84 18.69 -12.02 3.99
C LYS A 84 19.64 -11.86 2.82
N GLY A 85 20.42 -10.78 2.81
CA GLY A 85 21.41 -10.51 1.76
C GLY A 85 20.93 -9.57 0.65
N VAL A 86 19.72 -9.00 0.78
CA VAL A 86 19.27 -7.92 -0.09
C VAL A 86 19.86 -6.59 0.41
N SER A 87 20.43 -5.81 -0.49
CA SER A 87 21.06 -4.54 -0.19
C SER A 87 20.54 -3.46 -1.14
N ASN A 88 20.05 -2.37 -0.57
CA ASN A 88 19.67 -1.19 -1.35
C ASN A 88 20.95 -0.49 -1.86
N LYS A 89 21.14 -0.49 -3.19
CA LYS A 89 22.26 0.18 -3.86
C LYS A 89 21.90 1.56 -4.44
N ILE A 90 20.64 1.96 -4.33
CA ILE A 90 20.12 3.22 -4.85
C ILE A 90 20.77 4.38 -4.10
N ARG A 91 21.09 5.45 -4.85
CA ARG A 91 21.74 6.66 -4.34
C ARG A 91 20.75 7.83 -4.46
N GLY A 92 21.24 9.06 -4.41
CA GLY A 92 20.43 10.29 -4.29
C GLY A 92 21.01 11.21 -3.22
N ASP A 93 20.26 12.22 -2.78
CA ASP A 93 20.67 13.06 -1.65
C ASP A 93 20.38 12.37 -0.29
N GLY A 94 20.73 13.02 0.83
CA GLY A 94 20.58 12.45 2.18
C GLY A 94 21.70 11.49 2.58
N ASP A 95 21.67 11.05 3.83
CA ASP A 95 22.55 9.98 4.32
C ASP A 95 21.92 8.59 4.14
N GLY A 96 22.64 7.54 4.55
CA GLY A 96 22.15 6.16 4.48
C GLY A 96 20.90 5.89 5.33
N HIS A 97 20.72 6.60 6.44
CA HIS A 97 19.54 6.48 7.30
C HIS A 97 18.30 7.07 6.60
N MET A 98 18.44 8.25 5.99
CA MET A 98 17.36 8.90 5.22
C MET A 98 16.95 8.05 4.01
N ARG A 99 17.94 7.54 3.25
CA ARG A 99 17.69 6.72 2.07
C ARG A 99 17.09 5.35 2.42
N GLY A 100 17.36 4.83 3.62
CA GLY A 100 16.86 3.54 4.08
C GLY A 100 15.33 3.46 4.06
N ILE A 101 14.66 4.45 4.65
CA ILE A 101 13.20 4.50 4.65
C ILE A 101 12.64 4.95 3.30
N SER A 102 13.26 5.96 2.65
CA SER A 102 12.72 6.53 1.41
C SER A 102 12.63 5.55 0.25
N CYS A 103 13.54 4.57 0.23
CA CYS A 103 13.64 3.58 -0.83
C CYS A 103 12.84 2.29 -0.54
N LEU A 104 12.15 2.19 0.60
CA LEU A 104 11.62 0.93 1.12
C LEU A 104 10.69 0.22 0.13
N LEU A 105 9.76 0.95 -0.48
CA LEU A 105 8.73 0.35 -1.34
C LEU A 105 9.07 0.42 -2.83
N THR A 106 9.73 1.49 -3.28
CA THR A 106 9.91 1.76 -4.71
C THR A 106 11.36 1.72 -5.18
N ALA A 107 12.32 1.63 -4.25
CA ALA A 107 13.74 1.64 -4.56
C ALA A 107 14.14 2.80 -5.50
N ASP A 108 13.62 4.00 -5.24
CA ASP A 108 13.91 5.20 -6.02
C ASP A 108 14.66 6.25 -5.20
N GLU A 109 15.32 7.16 -5.90
CA GLU A 109 16.21 8.15 -5.32
C GLU A 109 15.44 9.17 -4.46
N LEU A 110 16.10 9.61 -3.39
CA LEU A 110 15.61 10.73 -2.59
C LEU A 110 15.87 12.04 -3.33
N LEU A 111 14.85 12.88 -3.46
CA LEU A 111 14.99 14.16 -4.15
C LEU A 111 15.90 15.11 -3.35
N PRO A 112 16.50 16.13 -4.00
CA PRO A 112 17.13 17.24 -3.29
C PRO A 112 16.13 17.99 -2.42
N GLY A 113 16.58 18.54 -1.31
CA GLY A 113 15.73 19.32 -0.40
C GLY A 113 16.51 19.94 0.74
N ASN A 114 15.79 20.37 1.79
CA ASN A 114 16.35 21.10 2.92
C ASN A 114 16.24 20.35 4.26
N ILE A 115 15.89 19.07 4.25
CA ILE A 115 15.79 18.24 5.45
C ILE A 115 17.18 17.70 5.76
N GLN A 116 17.72 18.08 6.92
CA GLN A 116 19.05 17.66 7.34
C GLN A 116 19.01 16.31 8.06
N GLY A 117 19.81 15.37 7.58
CA GLY A 117 20.07 14.08 8.23
C GLY A 117 21.23 14.12 9.22
N GLY A 118 21.66 12.94 9.65
CA GLY A 118 22.68 12.76 10.69
C GLY A 118 24.12 13.02 10.26
N SER A 119 24.44 13.12 8.96
CA SER A 119 25.86 13.22 8.56
C SER A 119 26.16 13.83 7.18
N ASP A 120 25.20 13.81 6.25
CA ASP A 120 25.48 14.09 4.83
C ASP A 120 24.67 15.29 4.28
N LYS A 121 24.65 15.42 2.95
CA LYS A 121 23.85 16.38 2.18
C LYS A 121 22.38 16.35 2.64
N PRO A 122 21.73 17.52 2.82
CA PRO A 122 20.29 17.60 3.02
C PRO A 122 19.53 16.89 1.90
N ALA A 123 18.30 16.45 2.19
CA ALA A 123 17.45 15.79 1.21
C ALA A 123 16.01 16.32 1.26
N GLY A 124 15.22 15.91 0.27
CA GLY A 124 13.80 16.19 0.13
C GLY A 124 12.96 14.95 0.37
N TRP A 125 11.79 14.91 -0.27
CA TRP A 125 10.85 13.80 -0.16
C TRP A 125 11.20 12.67 -1.13
N ALA A 126 10.68 11.47 -0.86
CA ALA A 126 10.79 10.36 -1.77
C ALA A 126 10.21 10.74 -3.14
N ARG A 127 10.93 10.41 -4.22
CA ARG A 127 10.46 10.67 -5.59
C ARG A 127 9.19 9.90 -5.91
N ASN A 128 8.99 8.76 -5.24
CA ASN A 128 7.86 7.86 -5.37
C ASN A 128 7.32 7.47 -3.97
N ILE A 129 6.63 6.34 -3.86
CA ILE A 129 6.07 5.84 -2.61
C ILE A 129 7.23 5.33 -1.72
N SER A 130 7.28 5.85 -0.48
CA SER A 130 8.20 5.45 0.59
C SER A 130 7.53 4.52 1.58
#